data_AF-A0A975HE23-F1
#
_entry.id   AF-A0A975HE23-F1
#
_cell.length_a   1.000
_cell.length_b   1.000
_cell.length_c   1.000
_cell.angle_alpha   90.00
_cell.angle_beta   90.00
_cell.angle_gamma   90.00
#
_symmetry.space_group_name_H-M   'P 1'
#
loop_
_entity.id
_entity.type
_entity.pdbx_description
1 polymer ?
#
loop_
_entity_poly.entity_id
_entity_poly.type
_entity_poly.pdbx_seq_one_letter_code
_entity_poly.pdbx_strand_id
1 'polypeptide(L)'
;MKLKATDQIHISAVSSDTLKPGTEFDVSDAMGEELLNKRPDAVAFVSASEQEPPEQEKDAVQTAHPTKDAGSAPENKAVPAAPVNKAKAGAPAAKAKPKG
;
A
#
# COMPACT_ATOMS: atom_id res chain seq x y z
N MET A 1 9.26 -5.05 23.15
CA MET A 1 10.70 -5.38 23.06
C MET A 1 11.37 -4.53 21.99
N LYS A 2 12.59 -4.06 22.25
CA LYS A 2 13.35 -3.24 21.30
C LYS A 2 14.23 -4.10 20.40
N LEU A 3 14.10 -3.88 19.10
CA LEU A 3 14.92 -4.48 18.07
C LEU A 3 15.64 -3.39 17.28
N LYS A 4 16.80 -3.75 16.73
CA LYS A 4 17.57 -2.93 15.80
C LYS A 4 17.62 -3.64 14.46
N ALA A 5 17.29 -2.93 13.40
CA ALA A 5 17.49 -3.43 12.05
C ALA A 5 19.00 -3.50 11.78
N THR A 6 19.52 -4.67 11.42
CA THR A 6 20.91 -4.84 10.97
C THR A 6 21.03 -4.69 9.46
N ASP A 7 19.92 -4.85 8.74
CA ASP A 7 19.83 -4.72 7.29
C ASP A 7 18.60 -3.89 6.88
N GLN A 8 18.54 -3.49 5.60
CA GLN A 8 17.42 -2.73 5.07
C GLN A 8 16.18 -3.63 4.93
N ILE A 9 15.18 -3.45 5.79
CA ILE A 9 13.97 -4.29 5.83
C ILE A 9 12.68 -3.49 5.74
N HIS A 10 11.76 -3.98 4.93
CA HIS A 10 10.42 -3.41 4.84
C HIS A 10 9.47 -4.23 5.72
N ILE A 11 9.07 -3.68 6.85
CA ILE A 11 8.08 -4.28 7.74
C ILE A 11 6.86 -3.37 7.78
N SER A 12 5.90 -3.66 6.92
CA SER A 12 4.66 -2.88 6.79
C SER A 12 3.84 -2.79 8.08
N ALA A 13 4.02 -3.75 8.99
CA ALA A 13 3.38 -3.75 10.31
C ALA A 13 4.07 -2.83 11.35
N VAL A 14 5.30 -2.37 11.08
CA VAL A 14 6.08 -1.48 11.97
C VAL A 14 6.23 -0.09 11.36
N SER A 15 6.41 0.00 10.04
CA SER A 15 6.56 1.27 9.34
C SER A 15 6.02 1.17 7.92
N SER A 16 5.45 2.27 7.43
CA SER A 16 5.07 2.42 6.02
C SER A 16 6.29 2.55 5.10
N ASP A 17 7.46 2.83 5.67
CA ASP A 17 8.73 2.98 4.95
C ASP A 17 9.72 1.86 5.31
N THR A 18 10.83 1.79 4.59
CA THR A 18 11.83 0.75 4.80
C THR A 18 12.73 1.12 5.97
N LEU A 19 12.82 0.24 6.97
CA LEU A 19 13.74 0.41 8.09
C LEU A 19 15.17 0.28 7.56
N LYS A 20 15.96 1.34 7.78
CA LYS A 20 17.38 1.35 7.44
C LYS A 20 18.18 0.51 8.45
N PRO A 21 19.33 -0.05 8.03
CA PRO A 21 20.30 -0.63 8.95
C PRO A 21 20.67 0.37 10.05
N GLY A 22 20.75 -0.09 11.29
CA GLY A 22 21.04 0.71 12.47
C GLY A 22 19.81 1.32 13.16
N THR A 23 18.65 1.32 12.50
CA THR A 23 17.42 1.89 13.08
C THR A 23 16.86 1.00 14.18
N GLU A 24 16.61 1.59 15.34
CA GLU A 24 15.93 0.94 16.46
C GLU A 24 14.42 1.13 16.37
N PHE A 25 13.65 0.10 16.70
CA PHE A 25 12.21 0.12 16.71
C PHE A 25 11.66 -0.77 17.83
N ASP A 26 10.49 -0.41 18.37
CA ASP A 26 9.82 -1.17 19.42
C ASP A 26 8.67 -2.00 18.82
N VAL A 27 8.59 -3.26 19.21
CA VAL A 27 7.56 -4.21 18.77
C VAL A 27 7.03 -5.01 19.96
N SER A 28 5.87 -5.63 19.80
CA SER A 28 5.39 -6.60 20.79
C SER A 28 6.31 -7.81 20.89
N ASP A 29 6.35 -8.48 22.04
CA ASP A 29 7.21 -9.65 22.26
C ASP A 29 6.96 -10.75 21.23
N ALA A 30 5.68 -11.08 20.98
CA ALA A 30 5.31 -12.09 19.98
C ALA A 30 5.81 -11.74 18.56
N MET A 31 5.75 -10.47 18.17
CA MET A 31 6.19 -10.03 16.85
C MET A 31 7.72 -9.97 16.77
N GLY A 32 8.39 -9.53 17.84
CA GLY A 32 9.83 -9.49 17.88
C GLY A 32 10.47 -10.88 17.87
N GLU A 33 9.90 -11.84 18.58
CA GLU A 33 10.29 -13.25 18.50
C GLU A 33 10.07 -13.81 17.09
N GLU A 34 8.94 -13.49 16.44
CA GLU A 34 8.69 -13.92 15.07
C GLU A 34 9.73 -13.34 14.09
N LEU A 35 10.07 -12.05 14.23
CA LEU A 35 11.07 -11.38 13.40
C LEU A 35 12.47 -11.96 13.60
N LEU A 36 12.89 -12.21 14.84
CA LEU A 36 14.17 -12.85 15.15
C LEU A 36 14.25 -14.28 14.60
N ASN A 37 13.14 -15.04 14.62
CA ASN A 37 13.10 -16.38 14.05
C ASN A 37 13.10 -16.39 12.52
N LYS A 38 12.35 -15.48 11.89
CA LYS A 38 12.22 -15.43 10.42
C LYS A 38 13.42 -14.76 9.75
N ARG A 39 14.01 -13.76 10.40
CA ARG A 39 15.11 -12.94 9.87
C ARG A 39 16.17 -12.62 10.93
N PRO A 40 16.86 -13.65 11.46
CA PRO A 40 17.92 -13.44 12.46
C PRO A 40 19.07 -12.57 11.93
N ASP A 41 19.31 -12.56 10.62
CA ASP A 41 20.38 -11.78 10.00
C ASP A 41 20.03 -10.29 9.81
N ALA A 42 18.74 -9.94 9.87
CA ALA A 42 18.25 -8.60 9.54
C ALA A 42 17.72 -7.82 10.75
N VAL A 43 17.52 -8.48 11.90
CA VAL A 43 17.13 -7.84 13.17
C VAL A 43 17.97 -8.38 14.31
N ALA A 44 18.35 -7.49 15.23
CA ALA A 44 19.09 -7.83 16.45
C ALA A 44 18.37 -7.30 17.68
N PHE A 45 18.44 -8.03 18.79
CA PHE A 45 17.90 -7.59 20.07
C PHE A 45 18.76 -6.48 20.67
N VAL A 46 18.16 -5.35 21.04
CA VAL A 46 18.87 -4.27 21.74
C VAL A 46 18.66 -4.46 23.23
N SER A 47 19.67 -5.02 23.89
CA SER A 47 19.67 -5.11 25.34
C SER A 47 19.96 -3.72 25.94
N ALA A 48 19.34 -3.40 27.07
CA ALA A 48 19.40 -2.06 27.69
C ALA A 48 20.82 -1.58 28.07
N SER A 49 21.85 -2.42 27.91
CA SER A 49 23.26 -2.05 28.09
C SER A 49 23.90 -1.36 26.87
N GLU A 50 23.25 -1.35 25.70
CA GLU A 50 23.78 -0.81 24.43
C GLU A 50 22.97 0.36 23.87
N GLN A 51 22.27 1.11 24.73
CA GLN A 51 21.74 2.43 24.36
C GLN A 51 22.88 3.47 24.27
N GLU A 52 23.77 3.33 23.28
CA GLU A 52 24.44 4.52 22.76
C GLU A 52 23.51 5.16 21.73
N PRO A 53 23.15 6.45 21.89
CA PRO A 53 22.24 7.11 20.97
C PRO A 53 22.89 7.13 19.59
N PRO A 54 22.23 6.61 18.53
CA PRO A 54 22.74 6.83 17.20
C PRO A 54 22.72 8.33 16.94
N GLU A 55 23.91 8.93 16.86
CA GLU A 55 24.11 10.23 16.26
C GLU A 55 23.49 10.17 14.87
N GLN A 56 22.28 10.73 14.75
CA GLN A 56 21.65 11.03 13.47
C GLN A 56 22.44 12.18 12.83
N GLU A 57 23.65 11.90 12.37
CA GLU A 57 24.37 12.79 11.48
C GLU A 57 23.86 12.54 10.05
N LYS A 58 22.92 13.41 9.66
CA LYS A 58 22.80 14.05 8.35
C LYS A 58 23.07 13.16 7.12
N ASP A 59 21.98 12.78 6.46
CA ASP A 59 21.92 12.94 5.00
C ASP A 59 20.50 13.36 4.60
N ALA A 60 20.25 14.65 4.81
CA ALA A 60 19.41 15.38 3.87
C ALA A 60 20.21 15.47 2.57
N VAL A 61 19.66 14.97 1.46
CA VAL A 61 19.60 15.66 0.15
C VAL A 61 19.11 14.72 -0.97
N GLN A 62 18.03 15.17 -1.65
CA GLN A 62 17.57 14.86 -3.02
C GLN A 62 16.98 13.45 -3.27
N THR A 63 15.70 13.33 -3.64
CA THR A 63 15.16 13.92 -4.87
C THR A 63 13.90 14.76 -4.65
N ALA A 64 14.04 16.04 -5.01
CA ALA A 64 12.91 16.88 -5.36
C ALA A 64 12.10 16.22 -6.49
N HIS A 65 10.78 16.19 -6.37
CA HIS A 65 9.90 16.13 -7.53
C HIS A 65 9.34 17.53 -7.79
N PRO A 66 10.04 18.40 -8.55
CA PRO A 66 9.39 19.52 -9.19
C PRO A 66 8.82 19.01 -10.52
N THR A 67 7.58 18.52 -10.54
CA THR A 67 6.80 18.51 -11.79
C THR A 67 5.82 19.67 -11.74
N LYS A 68 6.37 20.84 -12.05
CA LYS A 68 5.61 22.00 -12.52
C LYS A 68 5.37 21.79 -14.01
N ASP A 69 4.09 21.85 -14.38
CA ASP A 69 3.58 22.19 -15.72
C ASP A 69 3.88 21.25 -16.89
N ALA A 70 2.82 20.60 -17.40
CA ALA A 70 2.34 20.73 -18.78
C ALA A 70 1.56 19.46 -19.17
N GLY A 71 0.25 19.58 -19.26
CA GLY A 71 -0.59 18.47 -19.70
C GLY A 71 -2.05 18.89 -19.70
N SER A 72 -2.36 19.84 -20.57
CA SER A 72 -3.70 20.30 -20.93
C SER A 72 -4.75 19.21 -20.80
N ALA A 73 -5.86 19.55 -20.16
CA ALA A 73 -7.10 18.79 -20.28
C ALA A 73 -7.42 18.57 -21.77
N PRO A 74 -7.53 17.33 -22.27
CA PRO A 74 -8.31 17.12 -23.47
C PRO A 74 -9.77 17.28 -23.07
N GLU A 75 -10.34 18.44 -23.39
CA GLU A 75 -11.78 18.60 -23.60
C GLU A 75 -12.25 17.61 -24.67
N ASN A 76 -12.44 16.34 -24.32
CA ASN A 76 -13.14 15.42 -25.21
C ASN A 76 -14.63 15.48 -24.90
N LYS A 77 -15.28 16.47 -25.53
CA LYS A 77 -16.70 16.39 -25.89
C LYS A 77 -16.91 15.17 -26.79
N ALA A 78 -17.21 14.03 -26.20
CA ALA A 78 -17.78 12.89 -26.92
C ALA A 78 -19.07 12.44 -26.21
N VAL A 79 -20.16 13.03 -26.72
CA VAL A 79 -21.55 12.56 -26.79
C VAL A 79 -21.81 11.14 -26.21
N PRO A 80 -22.80 10.96 -25.30
CA PRO A 80 -23.28 9.62 -24.98
C PRO A 80 -23.95 9.01 -26.22
N ALA A 81 -23.23 8.21 -26.99
CA ALA A 81 -23.83 7.31 -27.95
C ALA A 81 -24.59 6.23 -27.17
N ALA A 82 -25.92 6.36 -27.16
CA ALA A 82 -26.83 5.36 -26.62
C ALA A 82 -26.51 3.98 -27.23
N PRO A 83 -26.32 2.91 -26.41
CA PRO A 83 -26.24 1.57 -26.96
C PRO A 83 -27.62 1.19 -27.51
N VAL A 84 -27.72 1.14 -28.84
CA VAL A 84 -28.79 0.51 -29.61
C VAL A 84 -28.76 -0.99 -29.32
N ASN A 85 -29.28 -1.40 -28.17
CA ASN A 85 -29.59 -2.81 -27.92
C ASN A 85 -30.97 -3.11 -28.48
N LYS A 86 -30.95 -3.49 -29.76
CA LYS A 86 -32.00 -4.18 -30.50
C LYS A 86 -32.19 -5.59 -29.91
N ALA A 87 -32.81 -5.69 -28.74
CA ALA A 87 -33.27 -6.96 -28.19
C ALA A 87 -34.71 -7.22 -28.65
N LYS A 88 -34.81 -7.89 -29.80
CA LYS A 88 -36.03 -8.54 -30.27
C LYS A 88 -36.20 -9.84 -29.47
N ALA A 89 -37.03 -9.80 -28.44
CA ALA A 89 -37.65 -10.97 -27.81
C ALA A 89 -39.07 -10.51 -27.43
N GLY A 90 -40.13 -10.92 -28.11
CA GLY A 90 -40.53 -12.32 -28.23
C GLY A 90 -41.43 -12.68 -27.04
N ALA A 91 -42.60 -12.04 -26.93
CA ALA A 91 -43.66 -12.46 -26.01
C ALA A 91 -45.05 -12.11 -26.58
N PRO A 92 -45.76 -13.07 -27.21
CA PRO A 92 -47.20 -12.92 -27.41
C PRO A 92 -47.93 -13.43 -26.15
N ALA A 93 -48.35 -12.49 -25.29
CA ALA A 93 -49.32 -12.76 -24.24
C ALA A 93 -50.65 -12.07 -24.60
N ALA A 94 -51.55 -12.84 -25.20
CA ALA A 94 -52.98 -12.51 -25.22
C ALA A 94 -53.79 -13.80 -25.22
N LYS A 95 -53.91 -14.39 -24.02
CA LYS A 95 -55.07 -15.25 -23.68
C LYS A 95 -56.28 -14.33 -23.63
N ALA A 96 -57.01 -14.26 -24.73
CA ALA A 96 -58.39 -13.78 -24.73
C ALA A 96 -59.21 -14.78 -25.55
N LYS A 97 -59.91 -15.67 -24.85
CA LYS A 97 -61.13 -16.27 -25.39
C LYS A 97 -62.28 -16.09 -24.40
N PRO A 98 -63.49 -15.83 -24.93
CA PRO A 98 -64.62 -15.33 -24.16
C PRO A 98 -65.65 -16.43 -23.85
N LYS A 99 -66.69 -16.00 -23.13
CA LYS A 99 -68.04 -16.58 -23.02
C LYS A 99 -68.22 -17.78 -22.08
N GLY A 100 -69.15 -17.56 -21.14
CA GLY A 100 -69.75 -18.49 -20.20
C GLY A 100 -70.50 -17.67 -19.17
#